data_AF-A0A662V091-F1
#
_entry.id   AF-A0A662V091-F1
#
_cell.length_a   1.000
_cell.length_b   1.000
_cell.length_c   1.000
_cell.angle_alpha   90.00
_cell.angle_beta   90.00
_cell.angle_gamma   90.00
#
_symmetry.space_group_name_H-M   'P 1'
#
loop_
_entity.id
_entity.type
_entity.pdbx_description
1 polymer ?
#
loop_
_entity_poly.entity_id
_entity_poly.type
_entity_poly.pdbx_seq_one_letter_code
_entity_poly.pdbx_strand_id
1 'polypeptide(L)' 'MSTITVRIDPKIKKLMKKYSYINWSEVVRKAIIDKLTEEKKKNILEAFLINEELRRQAPQGWDSTEVIKKWRRR' A
#
# COMPACT_ATOMS: atom_id res chain seq x y z
N MET A 1 14.74 -14.27 7.68
CA MET A 1 14.98 -13.43 6.50
C MET A 1 14.68 -14.25 5.26
N SER A 2 13.97 -13.69 4.27
CA SER A 2 13.78 -14.30 2.96
C SER A 2 14.77 -13.69 1.96
N THR A 3 15.31 -14.53 1.07
CA THR A 3 16.24 -14.10 0.02
C THR A 3 15.54 -14.15 -1.33
N ILE A 4 15.70 -13.10 -2.14
CA ILE A 4 15.25 -13.07 -3.53
C ILE A 4 16.45 -13.00 -4.45
N THR A 5 16.40 -13.73 -5.57
CA THR A 5 17.42 -13.68 -6.62
C THR A 5 16.83 -13.01 -7.85
N VAL A 6 17.34 -11.83 -8.19
CA VAL A 6 16.87 -11.06 -9.35
C VAL A 6 17.88 -11.20 -10.49
N ARG A 7 17.40 -11.54 -11.69
CA ARG A 7 18.23 -11.51 -12.90
C ARG A 7 18.39 -10.06 -13.35
N ILE A 8 19.63 -9.66 -13.56
CA ILE A 8 20.01 -8.32 -14.06
C ILE A 8 20.94 -8.48 -15.25
N ASP A 9 20.91 -7.48 -16.14
CA ASP A 9 21.83 -7.44 -17.28
C ASP A 9 23.31 -7.46 -16.80
N PRO A 10 24.19 -8.24 -17.46
CA PRO A 10 25.60 -8.30 -17.09
C PRO A 10 26.32 -6.95 -17.02
N LYS A 11 25.94 -5.98 -17.87
CA LYS A 11 26.49 -4.62 -17.86
C LYS A 11 26.14 -3.88 -16.58
N ILE A 12 24.89 -4.01 -16.11
CA ILE A 12 24.45 -3.42 -14.83
C ILE A 12 25.22 -4.07 -13.67
N LYS A 13 25.37 -5.40 -13.69
CA LYS A 13 26.14 -6.12 -12.66
C LYS A 13 27.60 -5.65 -12.59
N LYS A 14 28.21 -5.35 -13.74
CA LYS A 14 29.57 -4.76 -13.80
C LYS A 14 29.61 -3.37 -13.17
N LEU A 15 28.62 -2.52 -13.44
CA LEU A 15 28.53 -1.18 -12.82
C LEU A 15 28.31 -1.28 -11.31
N MET A 16 27.46 -2.19 -10.84
CA MET A 16 27.27 -2.43 -9.41
C MET A 16 28.56 -2.85 -8.73
N LYS A 17 29.36 -3.72 -9.37
CA LYS A 17 30.69 -4.09 -8.87
C LYS A 17 31.68 -2.92 -8.86
N LYS A 18 31.63 -2.04 -9.87
CA LYS A 18 32.47 -0.84 -9.94
C LYS A 18 32.21 0.10 -8.75
N TYR A 19 30.96 0.24 -8.35
CA TYR A 19 30.55 1.03 -7.19
C TYR A 19 30.26 0.13 -5.98
N SER A 20 31.23 -0.72 -5.63
CA SER A 20 31.09 -1.71 -4.54
C SER A 20 30.94 -1.11 -3.14
N TYR A 21 31.28 0.17 -2.96
CA TYR A 21 31.06 0.89 -1.70
C TYR A 21 29.56 1.14 -1.41
N ILE A 22 28.68 0.95 -2.41
CA ILE A 22 27.24 1.11 -2.26
C ILE A 22 26.64 -0.19 -1.72
N ASN A 23 25.81 -0.09 -0.68
CA ASN A 23 25.01 -1.21 -0.20
C ASN A 23 23.82 -1.47 -1.13
N TRP A 24 24.06 -2.24 -2.19
CA TRP A 24 23.03 -2.57 -3.18
C TRP A 24 21.81 -3.31 -2.60
N SER A 25 21.99 -4.09 -1.53
CA SER A 25 20.86 -4.74 -0.86
C SER A 25 19.92 -3.73 -0.21
N GLU A 26 20.46 -2.66 0.38
CA GLU A 26 19.64 -1.57 0.94
C GLU A 26 18.91 -0.80 -0.16
N VAL A 27 19.59 -0.50 -1.27
CA VAL A 27 18.98 0.17 -2.43
C VAL A 27 17.78 -0.62 -2.95
N VAL A 28 17.94 -1.93 -3.15
CA VAL A 28 16.86 -2.81 -3.62
C VAL A 28 15.74 -2.91 -2.57
N ARG A 29 16.08 -3.04 -1.28
CA ARG A 29 15.09 -3.09 -0.20
C ARG A 29 14.24 -1.84 -0.16
N LYS A 30 14.86 -0.66 -0.24
CA LYS A 30 14.16 0.62 -0.27
C LYS A 30 13.23 0.72 -1.47
N ALA A 31 13.70 0.37 -2.66
CA ALA A 31 12.88 0.38 -3.87
C ALA A 31 11.64 -0.51 -3.74
N ILE A 32 11.78 -1.70 -3.13
CA ILE A 32 10.64 -2.60 -2.87
C ILE A 32 9.65 -1.97 -1.88
N ILE A 33 10.13 -1.40 -0.77
CA ILE A 33 9.28 -0.76 0.25
C ILE A 33 8.52 0.44 -0.35
N ASP A 34 9.21 1.27 -1.12
CA ASP A 34 8.63 2.44 -1.76
C ASP A 34 7.52 2.01 -2.73
N LYS A 35 7.78 0.99 -3.54
CA LYS A 35 6.77 0.45 -4.48
C LYS A 35 5.57 -0.16 -3.75
N LEU A 36 5.80 -0.93 -2.68
CA LEU A 36 4.72 -1.48 -1.86
C LEU A 36 3.87 -0.38 -1.20
N THR A 37 4.50 0.71 -0.79
CA THR A 37 3.82 1.85 -0.17
C THR A 37 2.97 2.59 -1.21
N GLU A 38 3.48 2.78 -2.42
CA GLU A 38 2.73 3.35 -3.53
C GLU A 38 1.47 2.53 -3.84
N GLU A 39 1.59 1.21 -3.99
CA GLU A 39 0.45 0.34 -4.28
C GLU A 39 -0.57 0.31 -3.13
N LYS A 40 -0.11 0.30 -1.87
CA LYS A 40 -1.01 0.44 -0.71
C LYS A 40 -1.79 1.76 -0.73
N LYS A 41 -1.14 2.87 -1.09
CA LYS A 41 -1.81 4.17 -1.20
C LYS A 41 -2.86 4.17 -2.31
N LYS A 42 -2.58 3.56 -3.46
CA LYS A 42 -3.56 3.38 -4.55
C LYS A 42 -4.79 2.61 -4.08
N ASN A 43 -4.60 1.49 -3.38
CA ASN A 43 -5.72 0.73 -2.83
C ASN A 43 -6.57 1.53 -1.85
N ILE A 44 -5.95 2.40 -1.02
CA ILE A 44 -6.69 3.28 -0.10
C ILE A 44 -7.50 4.33 -0.87
N LEU A 45 -6.89 4.94 -1.90
CA LEU A 45 -7.57 5.90 -2.78
C LEU A 45 -8.74 5.25 -3.51
N GLU A 46 -8.56 4.05 -4.05
CA GLU A 46 -9.61 3.30 -4.73
C GLU A 46 -10.74 2.92 -3.77
N ALA A 47 -10.41 2.42 -2.57
CA ALA A 47 -11.40 2.11 -1.54
C ALA A 47 -12.15 3.36 -1.06
N PHE A 48 -11.48 4.51 -1.00
CA PHE A 48 -12.12 5.78 -0.67
C PHE A 48 -13.11 6.22 -1.76
N LEU A 49 -12.72 6.14 -3.03
CA LEU A 49 -13.60 6.47 -4.17
C LEU A 49 -14.83 5.56 -4.22
N ILE A 50 -14.66 4.25 -4.03
CA ILE A 50 -15.78 3.30 -3.96
C ILE A 50 -16.72 3.66 -2.79
N ASN A 51 -16.18 4.04 -1.63
CA ASN A 51 -17.02 4.46 -0.50
C ASN A 51 -17.80 5.74 -0.79
N GLU A 52 -17.19 6.72 -1.48
CA GLU A 52 -17.89 7.93 -1.89
C GLU A 52 -18.96 7.66 -2.95
N GLU A 53 -18.70 6.79 -3.93
CA GLU A 53 -19.72 6.37 -4.90
C GLU A 53 -20.90 5.63 -4.25
N LEU A 54 -20.62 4.79 -3.26
CA LEU A 54 -21.64 4.07 -2.50
C LEU A 54 -22.33 4.94 -1.44
N ARG A 55 -21.86 6.17 -1.21
CA ARG A 55 -22.39 7.07 -0.19
C ARG A 55 -23.80 7.51 -0.57
N ARG A 56 -24.79 7.08 0.22
CA ARG A 56 -26.19 7.47 0.06
C ARG A 56 -26.58 8.43 1.18
N GLN A 57 -27.38 9.45 0.84
CA GLN A 57 -27.99 10.28 1.88
C GLN A 57 -28.91 9.42 2.74
N ALA A 58 -28.76 9.57 4.06
CA ALA A 58 -29.64 8.89 4.98
C ALA A 58 -31.08 9.41 4.78
N PRO A 59 -32.10 8.53 4.85
CA PRO A 59 -33.49 8.96 4.77
C PRO A 59 -33.80 10.05 5.80
N GLN A 60 -34.77 10.92 5.49
CA GLN A 60 -35.17 11.97 6.42
C GLN A 60 -35.64 11.37 7.76
N GLY A 61 -35.11 11.87 8.87
CA GLY A 61 -35.41 11.35 10.22
C GLY A 61 -34.55 10.15 10.64
N TRP A 62 -33.56 9.74 9.86
CA TRP A 62 -32.63 8.67 10.23
C TRP A 62 -31.69 9.10 11.36
N ASP A 63 -31.79 8.45 12.52
CA ASP A 63 -30.84 8.63 13.63
C ASP A 63 -29.86 7.45 13.71
N SER A 64 -28.66 7.68 13.18
CA SER A 64 -27.54 6.74 13.21
C SER A 64 -27.18 6.30 14.64
N THR A 65 -27.37 7.19 15.61
CA THR A 65 -27.00 6.98 17.02
C THR A 65 -27.86 5.90 17.66
N GLU A 66 -29.17 5.94 17.40
CA GLU A 66 -30.12 4.94 17.91
C GLU A 66 -29.87 3.55 17.32
N VAL A 67 -29.49 3.47 16.04
CA VAL A 67 -29.11 2.22 15.39
C VAL A 67 -27.85 1.62 16.04
N ILE A 68 -26.81 2.43 16.28
CA ILE A 68 -25.57 1.98 16.92
C ILE A 68 -25.82 1.52 18.36
N LYS A 69 -26.65 2.25 19.12
CA LYS A 69 -27.05 1.85 20.48
C LYS A 69 -27.77 0.50 20.48
N LYS A 70 -28.67 0.25 19.51
CA LYS A 70 -29.35 -1.05 19.37
C LYS A 70 -28.38 -2.20 19.13
N TRP A 71 -27.36 -2.01 18.28
CA TRP A 71 -26.37 -3.05 18.01
C TRP A 71 -25.45 -3.34 19.19
N ARG A 72 -24.98 -2.30 19.92
CA ARG A 72 -24.11 -2.48 21.10
C ARG A 72 -24.82 -3.09 22.32
N ARG A 73 -26.14 -3.00 22.38
CA ARG A 73 -26.96 -3.55 23.47
C ARG A 73 -27.41 -5.00 23.22
N ARG A 74 -27.11 -5.55 22.05
CA ARG A 74 -27.23 -6.98 21.73
C ARG A 74 -25.94 -7.68 22.12
#